data_AF-A0A953QZZ1-F1
#
_entry.id   AF-A0A953QZZ1-F1
#
_cell.length_a   1.000
_cell.length_b   1.000
_cell.length_c   1.000
_cell.angle_alpha   90.00
_cell.angle_beta   90.00
_cell.angle_gamma   90.00
#
_symmetry.space_group_name_H-M   'P 1'
#
loop_
_entity.id
_entity.type
_entity.pdbx_description
1 polymer ?
#
loop_
_entity_poly.entity_id
_entity_poly.type
_entity_poly.pdbx_seq_one_letter_code
_entity_poly.pdbx_strand_id
1 'polypeptide(L)'
;MSFSINTNVASLQAQNYLRTNSDFQSKTISRVTSGLRIVQSGDDAAGLAVANGYRSDQAVLSQGIRNANDGLSTLQTIDGGMSNISMLLDRARTLATQSASDTFTGDRSVLNGEFQNVLTEINRQAQSIGMISGGDFAKSMAVFIGGGRTDAAGTDSITNGSVTVDMSSSLLDTTSLGLSSNGITGADMNPGSTALSTAVGRATAGDKFDFYLAGSGAKVTVDFSTGFTAVKSQSDLVSVLNTAIESAANSSTQLAAANIRASIDSTGKLVFTSAEAFAIKANGGAGTGAADLLGDANLHEVAESSISGVGAAAVSLGTQHATFNWTDTAGVAHARTVDLTVANSGTTQALVDTINADSTLQGAGIFAVLNGGNADFMKADGNPFSLNLAYDDSVISAGGLTAGGNSSYLSGRTLASSTAVDISTSGNATAAVTALSTAVQNLGQIQGHVGRAQNELIYAVNLAQSQLTNLGTAESRIRDADLASEAANLTKAQILMQAGVAALAQANAAPQAVLSLLKS
;
A
#
# COMPACT_ATOMS: atom_id res chain seq x y z
N MET A 1 67.73 -35.48 53.59
CA MET A 1 66.94 -34.24 53.53
C MET A 1 67.91 -33.07 53.45
N SER A 2 67.94 -32.36 52.32
CA SER A 2 68.79 -31.18 52.13
C SER A 2 68.17 -30.00 52.86
N PHE A 3 68.74 -29.61 54.00
CA PHE A 3 68.31 -28.44 54.76
C PHE A 3 68.99 -27.18 54.21
N SER A 4 68.22 -26.36 53.48
CA SER A 4 68.63 -25.04 53.00
C SER A 4 68.08 -23.97 53.94
N ILE A 5 68.95 -23.08 54.45
CA ILE A 5 68.58 -22.02 55.41
C ILE A 5 68.09 -20.75 54.68
N ASN A 6 68.58 -20.48 53.47
CA ASN A 6 68.28 -19.25 52.73
C ASN A 6 66.95 -19.32 51.94
N THR A 7 66.49 -20.53 51.61
CA THR A 7 65.24 -20.71 50.87
C THR A 7 64.42 -21.81 51.52
N ASN A 8 63.27 -21.44 52.09
CA ASN A 8 62.32 -22.37 52.70
C ASN A 8 61.32 -22.85 51.64
N VAL A 9 61.62 -24.00 51.05
CA VAL A 9 60.78 -24.62 50.02
C VAL A 9 59.40 -25.00 50.57
N ALA A 10 59.28 -25.39 51.84
CA ALA A 10 58.00 -25.74 52.46
C ALA A 10 57.09 -24.52 52.64
N SER A 11 57.65 -23.35 53.00
CA SER A 11 56.89 -22.09 53.06
C SER A 11 56.48 -21.61 51.67
N LEU A 12 57.36 -21.69 50.66
CA LEU A 12 57.02 -21.34 49.27
C LEU A 12 55.93 -22.25 48.70
N GLN A 13 55.97 -23.55 49.00
CA GLN A 13 54.88 -24.48 48.65
C GLN A 13 53.58 -24.12 49.37
N ALA A 14 53.61 -23.86 50.68
CA ALA A 14 52.42 -23.45 51.44
C ALA A 14 51.82 -22.12 50.92
N GLN A 15 52.64 -21.15 50.52
CA GLN A 15 52.20 -19.89 49.91
C GLN A 15 51.55 -20.13 48.53
N ASN A 16 52.13 -21.01 47.70
CA ASN A 16 51.52 -21.39 46.42
C ASN A 16 50.17 -22.09 46.64
N TYR A 17 50.05 -23.00 47.62
CA TYR A 17 48.78 -23.65 47.95
C TYR A 17 47.72 -22.67 48.50
N LEU A 18 48.14 -21.70 49.32
CA LEU A 18 47.25 -20.63 49.81
C LEU A 18 46.76 -19.75 48.67
N ARG A 19 47.63 -19.41 47.71
CA ARG A 19 47.24 -18.65 46.52
C ARG A 19 46.20 -19.43 45.69
N THR A 20 46.46 -20.70 45.41
CA THR A 20 45.50 -21.54 44.67
C THR A 20 44.18 -21.72 45.41
N ASN A 21 44.20 -21.84 46.74
CA ASN A 21 42.98 -21.95 47.54
C ASN A 21 42.21 -20.63 47.61
N SER A 22 42.90 -19.50 47.69
CA SER A 22 42.29 -18.16 47.64
C SER A 22 41.63 -17.91 46.29
N ASP A 23 42.28 -18.29 45.19
CA ASP A 23 41.72 -18.18 43.84
C ASP A 23 40.50 -19.10 43.66
N PHE A 24 40.57 -20.34 44.17
CA PHE A 24 39.45 -21.28 44.17
C PHE A 24 38.26 -20.72 44.97
N GLN A 25 38.50 -20.20 46.18
CA GLN A 25 37.48 -19.58 47.02
C GLN A 25 36.82 -18.39 46.33
N SER A 26 37.60 -17.51 45.71
CA SER A 26 37.09 -16.34 44.99
C SER A 26 36.16 -16.73 43.84
N LYS A 27 36.55 -17.75 43.05
CA LYS A 27 35.71 -18.30 41.97
C LYS A 27 34.42 -18.91 42.49
N THR A 28 34.48 -19.72 43.55
CA THR A 28 33.28 -20.33 44.12
C THR A 28 32.33 -19.28 44.71
N ILE A 29 32.84 -18.24 45.37
CA ILE A 29 32.02 -17.11 45.82
C ILE A 29 31.31 -16.45 44.63
N SER A 30 32.03 -16.19 43.53
CA SER A 30 31.43 -15.60 42.33
C SER A 30 30.33 -16.47 41.71
N ARG A 31 30.48 -17.79 41.74
CA ARG A 31 29.47 -18.73 41.19
C ARG A 31 28.25 -18.89 42.08
N VAL A 32 28.45 -18.99 43.39
CA VAL A 32 27.35 -19.07 44.37
C VAL A 32 26.55 -17.77 44.39
N THR A 33 27.21 -16.61 44.30
CA THR A 33 26.54 -15.30 44.31
C THR A 33 25.80 -14.99 43.01
N SER A 34 26.32 -15.42 41.86
CA SER A 34 25.67 -15.22 40.56
C SER A 34 24.65 -16.30 40.21
N GLY A 35 24.72 -17.49 40.84
CA GLY A 35 23.96 -18.67 40.44
C GLY A 35 24.44 -19.30 39.12
N LEU A 36 25.51 -18.78 38.52
CA LEU A 36 26.03 -19.19 37.23
C LEU A 36 27.36 -19.93 37.38
N ARG A 37 27.52 -21.02 36.63
CA ARG A 37 28.77 -21.78 36.50
C ARG A 37 29.81 -21.00 35.70
N ILE A 38 29.36 -20.26 34.68
CA ILE A 38 30.22 -19.48 33.77
C ILE A 38 29.92 -17.99 33.98
N VAL A 39 30.80 -17.29 34.69
CA VAL A 39 30.62 -15.87 35.05
C VAL A 39 31.50 -14.96 34.20
N GLN A 40 32.73 -15.39 33.91
CA GLN A 40 33.73 -14.64 33.16
C GLN A 40 34.29 -15.47 31.99
N SER A 41 34.82 -14.79 30.98
CA SER A 41 35.40 -15.43 29.78
C SER A 41 36.55 -16.39 30.08
N GLY A 42 37.22 -16.22 31.23
CA GLY A 42 38.29 -17.09 31.68
C GLY A 42 37.85 -18.43 32.28
N ASP A 43 36.55 -18.63 32.56
CA ASP A 43 36.06 -19.91 33.10
C ASP A 43 35.70 -20.91 31.98
N ASP A 44 35.01 -20.46 30.94
CA ASP A 44 34.73 -21.23 29.71
C ASP A 44 34.38 -20.26 28.56
N ALA A 45 35.37 -19.95 27.72
CA ALA A 45 35.19 -19.00 26.63
C ALA A 45 34.19 -19.49 25.57
N ALA A 46 34.18 -20.81 25.30
CA ALA A 46 33.30 -21.40 24.28
C ALA A 46 31.85 -21.48 24.78
N GLY A 47 31.64 -21.96 26.01
CA GLY A 47 30.33 -21.99 26.64
C GLY A 47 29.73 -20.60 26.82
N LEU A 48 30.55 -19.61 27.21
CA LEU A 48 30.10 -18.22 27.33
C LEU A 48 29.67 -17.62 25.98
N ALA A 49 30.39 -17.91 24.90
CA ALA A 49 30.05 -17.42 23.56
C ALA A 49 28.69 -17.96 23.09
N VAL A 50 28.43 -19.25 23.26
CA VAL A 50 27.13 -19.87 22.92
C VAL A 50 26.01 -19.33 23.80
N ALA A 51 26.24 -19.21 25.11
CA ALA A 51 25.24 -18.66 26.03
C ALA A 51 24.89 -17.19 25.72
N ASN A 52 25.88 -16.38 25.34
CA ASN A 52 25.64 -15.01 24.88
C ASN A 52 24.82 -14.96 23.59
N GLY A 53 25.03 -15.92 22.67
CA GLY A 53 24.19 -16.11 21.48
C GLY A 53 22.73 -16.38 21.86
N TYR A 54 22.48 -17.38 22.71
CA TYR A 54 21.12 -17.69 23.17
C TYR A 54 20.45 -16.53 23.91
N ARG A 55 21.18 -15.80 24.75
CA ARG A 55 20.65 -14.59 25.41
C ARG A 55 20.30 -13.50 24.40
N SER A 56 21.11 -13.31 23.37
CA SER A 56 20.83 -12.37 22.28
C SER A 56 19.55 -12.79 21.54
N ASP A 57 19.43 -14.05 21.16
CA ASP A 57 18.27 -14.60 20.47
C ASP A 57 16.99 -14.48 21.32
N GLN A 58 17.06 -14.74 22.62
CA GLN A 58 15.94 -14.54 23.55
C GLN A 58 15.50 -13.07 23.60
N ALA A 59 16.44 -12.12 23.64
CA ALA A 59 16.11 -10.69 23.65
C ALA A 59 15.42 -10.27 22.35
N VAL A 60 15.91 -10.79 21.21
CA VAL A 60 15.31 -10.56 19.89
C VAL A 60 13.90 -11.16 19.82
N LEU A 61 13.72 -12.43 20.21
CA LEU A 61 12.41 -13.10 20.21
C LEU A 61 11.41 -12.43 21.17
N SER A 62 11.87 -11.98 22.34
CA SER A 62 11.01 -11.25 23.30
C SER A 62 10.51 -9.93 22.72
N GLN A 63 11.38 -9.16 22.06
CA GLN A 63 10.94 -7.96 21.33
C GLN A 63 10.04 -8.31 20.16
N GLY A 64 10.37 -9.37 19.43
CA GLY A 64 9.59 -9.84 18.29
C GLY A 64 8.17 -10.27 18.65
N ILE A 65 7.97 -10.94 19.77
CA ILE A 65 6.64 -11.26 20.32
C ILE A 65 5.86 -9.97 20.61
N ARG A 66 6.50 -8.92 21.13
CA ARG A 66 5.84 -7.62 21.34
C ARG A 66 5.42 -7.00 20.02
N ASN A 67 6.32 -6.94 19.04
CA ASN A 67 6.03 -6.44 17.70
C ASN A 67 4.85 -7.22 17.06
N ALA A 68 4.81 -8.54 17.25
CA ALA A 68 3.73 -9.39 16.75
C ALA A 68 2.37 -9.10 17.42
N ASN A 69 2.36 -8.84 18.72
CA ASN A 69 1.15 -8.43 19.43
C ASN A 69 0.67 -7.05 18.99
N ASP A 70 1.58 -6.11 18.72
CA ASP A 70 1.23 -4.79 18.16
C ASP A 70 0.61 -4.96 16.76
N GLY A 71 1.23 -5.78 15.90
CA GLY A 71 0.67 -6.16 14.60
C GLY A 71 -0.72 -6.79 14.72
N LEU A 72 -0.91 -7.72 15.66
CA LEU A 72 -2.22 -8.32 15.93
C LEU A 72 -3.25 -7.27 16.36
N SER A 73 -2.88 -6.33 17.23
CA SER A 73 -3.77 -5.25 17.68
C SER A 73 -4.21 -4.34 16.53
N THR A 74 -3.31 -4.06 15.58
CA THR A 74 -3.67 -3.28 14.37
C THR A 74 -4.66 -4.04 13.49
N LEU A 75 -4.44 -5.34 13.25
CA LEU A 75 -5.37 -6.18 12.49
C LEU A 75 -6.74 -6.34 13.18
N GLN A 76 -6.79 -6.32 14.51
CA GLN A 76 -8.06 -6.34 15.26
C GLN A 76 -8.82 -5.02 15.16
N THR A 77 -8.11 -3.89 15.12
CA THR A 77 -8.73 -2.57 14.90
C THR A 77 -9.32 -2.48 13.49
N ILE A 78 -8.58 -3.00 12.50
CA ILE A 78 -9.03 -3.14 11.12
C ILE A 78 -10.29 -4.02 11.05
N ASP A 79 -10.29 -5.19 11.68
CA ASP A 79 -11.44 -6.10 11.71
C ASP A 79 -12.68 -5.48 12.37
N GLY A 80 -12.50 -4.76 13.47
CA GLY A 80 -13.56 -3.97 14.10
C GLY A 80 -14.14 -2.90 13.17
N GLY A 81 -13.29 -2.20 12.42
CA GLY A 81 -13.73 -1.23 11.41
C GLY A 81 -14.51 -1.86 10.26
N MET A 82 -14.03 -3.00 9.76
CA MET A 82 -14.72 -3.76 8.71
C MET A 82 -16.10 -4.25 9.16
N SER A 83 -16.25 -4.64 10.43
CA SER A 83 -17.55 -5.01 11.00
C SER A 83 -18.54 -3.83 10.97
N ASN A 84 -18.07 -2.61 11.30
CA ASN A 84 -18.89 -1.40 11.17
C ASN A 84 -19.26 -1.10 9.71
N ILE A 85 -18.32 -1.25 8.78
CA ILE A 85 -18.59 -1.11 7.34
C ILE A 85 -19.63 -2.14 6.88
N SER A 86 -19.56 -3.39 7.35
CA SER A 86 -20.58 -4.42 7.06
C SER A 86 -21.98 -4.00 7.50
N MET A 87 -22.11 -3.45 8.72
CA MET A 87 -23.41 -2.94 9.20
C MET A 87 -23.94 -1.78 8.36
N LEU A 88 -23.04 -0.90 7.88
CA LEU A 88 -23.40 0.20 6.99
C LEU A 88 -23.83 -0.32 5.61
N LEU A 89 -23.17 -1.35 5.06
CA LEU A 89 -23.58 -2.01 3.82
C LEU A 89 -24.95 -2.68 3.95
N ASP A 90 -25.24 -3.30 5.09
CA ASP A 90 -26.57 -3.86 5.37
C ASP A 90 -27.64 -2.77 5.50
N ARG A 91 -27.30 -1.62 6.11
CA ARG A 91 -28.18 -0.44 6.14
C ARG A 91 -28.44 0.09 4.73
N ALA A 92 -27.39 0.27 3.93
CA ALA A 92 -27.48 0.70 2.54
C ALA A 92 -28.36 -0.26 1.72
N ARG A 93 -28.20 -1.57 1.93
CA ARG A 93 -29.01 -2.62 1.26
C ARG A 93 -30.47 -2.55 1.68
N THR A 94 -30.76 -2.24 2.94
CA THR A 94 -32.14 -2.06 3.42
C THR A 94 -32.80 -0.87 2.73
N LEU A 95 -32.10 0.27 2.64
CA LEU A 95 -32.59 1.48 1.95
C LEU A 95 -32.79 1.22 0.45
N ALA A 96 -31.83 0.54 -0.20
CA ALA A 96 -31.93 0.16 -1.60
C ALA A 96 -33.10 -0.81 -1.83
N THR A 97 -33.34 -1.78 -0.95
CA THR A 97 -34.47 -2.72 -1.05
C THR A 97 -35.81 -2.01 -0.82
N GLN A 98 -35.87 -1.07 0.13
CA GLN A 98 -37.05 -0.25 0.36
C GLN A 98 -37.39 0.60 -0.86
N SER A 99 -36.38 1.22 -1.49
CA SER A 99 -36.59 1.92 -2.75
C SER A 99 -36.96 0.92 -3.86
N ALA A 100 -36.32 -0.24 -3.99
CA ALA A 100 -36.62 -1.21 -5.05
C ALA A 100 -38.08 -1.71 -5.06
N SER A 101 -38.81 -1.62 -3.94
CA SER A 101 -40.20 -2.06 -3.86
C SER A 101 -41.18 -1.14 -4.61
N ASP A 102 -42.00 -1.73 -5.48
CA ASP A 102 -43.08 -1.01 -6.19
C ASP A 102 -44.23 -0.58 -5.26
N THR A 103 -44.35 -1.19 -4.08
CA THR A 103 -45.34 -0.82 -3.07
C THR A 103 -44.93 0.39 -2.23
N PHE A 104 -43.71 0.92 -2.42
CA PHE A 104 -43.24 2.11 -1.72
C PHE A 104 -43.92 3.37 -2.27
N THR A 105 -44.64 4.09 -1.40
CA THR A 105 -45.44 5.28 -1.75
C THR A 105 -44.79 6.61 -1.35
N GLY A 106 -43.60 6.58 -0.73
CA GLY A 106 -42.87 7.77 -0.30
C GLY A 106 -41.97 8.37 -1.39
N ASP A 107 -41.19 9.40 -1.01
CA ASP A 107 -40.23 10.04 -1.90
C ASP A 107 -38.89 9.28 -1.93
N ARG A 108 -38.56 8.75 -3.11
CA ARG A 108 -37.31 8.01 -3.37
C ARG A 108 -36.07 8.89 -3.36
N SER A 109 -36.24 10.20 -3.58
CA SER A 109 -35.15 11.19 -3.46
C SER A 109 -34.67 11.33 -2.01
N VAL A 110 -35.59 11.25 -1.04
CA VAL A 110 -35.25 11.30 0.39
C VAL A 110 -34.50 10.03 0.81
N LEU A 111 -34.95 8.85 0.36
CA LEU A 111 -34.22 7.60 0.58
C LEU A 111 -32.82 7.66 -0.06
N ASN A 112 -32.70 8.23 -1.26
CA ASN A 112 -31.42 8.42 -1.91
C ASN A 112 -30.49 9.32 -1.10
N GLY A 113 -30.99 10.43 -0.55
CA GLY A 113 -30.20 11.29 0.35
C GLY A 113 -29.65 10.54 1.56
N GLU A 114 -30.46 9.67 2.19
CA GLU A 114 -29.99 8.83 3.29
C GLU A 114 -28.96 7.78 2.83
N PHE A 115 -29.19 7.17 1.66
CA PHE A 115 -28.27 6.20 1.06
C PHE A 115 -26.90 6.81 0.76
N GLN A 116 -26.86 8.00 0.17
CA GLN A 116 -25.60 8.71 -0.10
C GLN A 116 -24.87 9.06 1.20
N ASN A 117 -25.57 9.47 2.26
CA ASN A 117 -24.95 9.69 3.56
C ASN A 117 -24.30 8.39 4.09
N VAL A 118 -24.94 7.24 3.94
CA VAL A 118 -24.37 5.94 4.32
C VAL A 118 -23.12 5.62 3.52
N LEU A 119 -23.12 5.86 2.20
CA LEU A 119 -21.91 5.67 1.36
C LEU A 119 -20.76 6.59 1.80
N THR A 120 -21.04 7.86 2.09
CA THR A 120 -20.00 8.78 2.60
C THR A 120 -19.46 8.35 3.97
N GLU A 121 -20.32 7.78 4.82
CA GLU A 121 -19.92 7.25 6.12
C GLU A 121 -19.04 6.00 5.96
N ILE A 122 -19.32 5.13 4.98
CA ILE A 122 -18.43 4.01 4.64
C ILE A 122 -17.04 4.53 4.27
N ASN A 123 -16.94 5.54 3.41
CA ASN A 123 -15.64 6.15 3.04
C ASN A 123 -14.92 6.76 4.24
N ARG A 124 -15.66 7.44 5.12
CA ARG A 124 -15.11 8.00 6.36
C ARG A 124 -14.57 6.91 7.29
N GLN A 125 -15.27 5.78 7.41
CA GLN A 125 -14.83 4.63 8.21
C GLN A 125 -13.59 3.96 7.60
N ALA A 126 -13.59 3.75 6.27
CA ALA A 126 -12.45 3.22 5.53
C ALA A 126 -11.19 4.09 5.68
N GLN A 127 -11.36 5.42 5.64
CA GLN A 127 -10.30 6.39 5.94
C GLN A 127 -9.83 6.30 7.39
N SER A 128 -10.75 6.20 8.35
CA SER A 128 -10.43 6.13 9.77
C SER A 128 -9.61 4.88 10.14
N ILE A 129 -9.81 3.76 9.44
CA ILE A 129 -9.00 2.55 9.60
C ILE A 129 -7.81 2.49 8.63
N GLY A 130 -7.60 3.53 7.81
CA GLY A 130 -6.48 3.68 6.88
C GLY A 130 -6.40 2.61 5.77
N MET A 131 -7.54 2.02 5.38
CA MET A 131 -7.65 1.04 4.29
C MET A 131 -8.15 1.67 2.99
N ILE A 132 -7.60 2.83 2.64
CA ILE A 132 -7.84 3.55 1.39
C ILE A 132 -6.55 3.62 0.57
N SER A 133 -6.65 3.99 -0.71
CA SER A 133 -5.46 4.18 -1.55
C SER A 133 -4.53 5.23 -0.91
N GLY A 134 -3.27 4.86 -0.68
CA GLY A 134 -2.30 5.70 0.06
C GLY A 134 -2.47 5.75 1.58
N GLY A 135 -3.40 4.97 2.15
CA GLY A 135 -3.63 4.87 3.59
C GLY A 135 -2.55 4.09 4.35
N ASP A 136 -2.44 4.35 5.66
CA ASP A 136 -1.42 3.78 6.54
C ASP A 136 -1.48 2.26 6.71
N PHE A 137 -2.58 1.61 6.34
CA PHE A 137 -2.75 0.16 6.50
C PHE A 137 -2.98 -0.56 5.17
N ALA A 138 -3.08 0.15 4.06
CA ALA A 138 -3.12 -0.40 2.70
C ALA A 138 -1.72 -0.68 2.12
N LYS A 139 -0.81 -1.19 2.95
CA LYS A 139 0.58 -1.52 2.57
C LYS A 139 1.00 -2.86 3.14
N SER A 140 2.12 -3.37 2.64
CA SER A 140 2.76 -4.56 3.19
C SER A 140 3.29 -4.27 4.60
N MET A 141 2.75 -4.98 5.60
CA MET A 141 3.16 -4.93 6.99
C MET A 141 4.14 -6.09 7.23
N ALA A 142 5.43 -5.79 7.27
CA ALA A 142 6.45 -6.76 7.69
C ALA A 142 6.63 -6.72 9.21
N VAL A 143 6.12 -7.74 9.90
CA VAL A 143 6.24 -7.85 11.36
C VAL A 143 7.44 -8.71 11.70
N PHE A 144 8.48 -8.09 12.26
CA PHE A 144 9.70 -8.80 12.65
C PHE A 144 9.55 -9.44 14.03
N ILE A 145 9.61 -10.77 14.06
CA ILE A 145 9.45 -11.61 15.26
C ILE A 145 10.80 -12.21 15.69
N GLY A 146 11.78 -12.26 14.78
CA GLY A 146 13.11 -12.81 15.04
C GLY A 146 13.19 -14.32 14.88
N GLY A 147 14.37 -14.89 15.12
CA GLY A 147 14.60 -16.34 15.01
C GLY A 147 14.91 -16.86 13.58
N GLY A 148 15.00 -15.97 12.59
CA GLY A 148 15.38 -16.34 11.23
C GLY A 148 16.83 -16.85 11.18
N ARG A 149 17.02 -18.05 10.61
CA ARG A 149 18.34 -18.65 10.40
C ARG A 149 18.84 -18.27 9.01
N THR A 150 20.09 -17.87 8.90
CA THR A 150 20.76 -17.70 7.61
C THR A 150 20.77 -19.02 6.85
N ASP A 151 20.39 -19.02 5.58
CA ASP A 151 20.80 -20.09 4.68
C ASP A 151 22.32 -19.95 4.37
N ALA A 152 22.89 -20.93 3.68
CA ALA A 152 24.31 -20.93 3.32
C ALA A 152 24.74 -19.76 2.39
N ALA A 153 23.80 -18.99 1.83
CA ALA A 153 24.01 -17.84 0.97
C ALA A 153 23.93 -16.48 1.71
N GLY A 154 23.76 -16.48 3.04
CA GLY A 154 24.18 -15.36 3.89
C GLY A 154 23.35 -14.08 3.85
N THR A 155 22.12 -14.07 3.32
CA THR A 155 21.31 -12.82 3.22
C THR A 155 19.97 -12.82 3.97
N ASP A 156 19.37 -13.95 4.36
CA ASP A 156 17.94 -13.96 4.78
C ASP A 156 17.63 -14.35 6.24
N SER A 157 18.45 -13.92 7.21
CA SER A 157 18.04 -14.06 8.63
C SER A 157 16.89 -13.12 9.01
N ILE A 158 16.77 -11.98 8.30
CA ILE A 158 15.72 -10.97 8.55
C ILE A 158 14.42 -11.39 7.88
N THR A 159 14.49 -11.81 6.60
CA THR A 159 13.35 -12.25 5.79
C THR A 159 12.64 -13.46 6.42
N ASN A 160 13.41 -14.46 6.88
CA ASN A 160 12.85 -15.66 7.53
C ASN A 160 12.39 -15.40 8.98
N GLY A 161 12.82 -14.29 9.59
CA GLY A 161 12.40 -13.86 10.93
C GLY A 161 11.21 -12.90 10.94
N SER A 162 10.66 -12.56 9.78
CA SER A 162 9.52 -11.65 9.63
C SER A 162 8.32 -12.36 9.02
N VAL A 163 7.12 -12.06 9.54
CA VAL A 163 5.85 -12.43 8.91
C VAL A 163 5.39 -11.21 8.11
N THR A 164 5.27 -11.37 6.80
CA THR A 164 4.81 -10.29 5.91
C THR A 164 3.32 -10.45 5.64
N VAL A 165 2.55 -9.43 6.05
CA VAL A 165 1.11 -9.34 5.82
C VAL A 165 0.86 -8.29 4.74
N ASP A 166 0.48 -8.71 3.53
CA ASP A 166 0.22 -7.78 2.43
C ASP A 166 -1.25 -7.37 2.37
N MET A 167 -1.55 -6.10 2.68
CA MET A 167 -2.89 -5.50 2.62
C MET A 167 -3.08 -4.58 1.40
N SER A 168 -2.11 -4.49 0.49
CA SER A 168 -2.11 -3.51 -0.61
C SER A 168 -3.29 -3.66 -1.58
N SER A 169 -3.80 -4.89 -1.77
CA SER A 169 -4.96 -5.19 -2.61
C SER A 169 -6.30 -5.14 -1.86
N SER A 170 -6.31 -4.78 -0.58
CA SER A 170 -7.45 -4.95 0.33
C SER A 170 -8.13 -3.61 0.66
N LEU A 171 -8.30 -2.73 -0.33
CA LEU A 171 -8.90 -1.40 -0.12
C LEU A 171 -10.41 -1.49 0.19
N LEU A 172 -10.93 -0.58 1.02
CA LEU A 172 -12.31 -0.58 1.54
C LEU A 172 -13.15 0.66 1.18
N ASP A 173 -12.71 1.47 0.22
CA ASP A 173 -13.49 2.61 -0.29
C ASP A 173 -14.71 2.12 -1.08
N THR A 174 -15.79 2.92 -1.14
CA THR A 174 -16.89 2.76 -2.09
C THR A 174 -16.44 2.42 -3.51
N THR A 175 -15.31 2.97 -4.00
CA THR A 175 -14.78 2.64 -5.32
C THR A 175 -14.24 1.19 -5.38
N SER A 176 -13.44 0.77 -4.38
CA SER A 176 -12.87 -0.59 -4.34
C SER A 176 -13.91 -1.66 -4.00
N LEU A 177 -14.97 -1.28 -3.30
CA LEU A 177 -16.14 -2.13 -3.03
C LEU A 177 -17.10 -2.18 -4.24
N GLY A 178 -16.89 -1.39 -5.29
CA GLY A 178 -17.71 -1.38 -6.51
C GLY A 178 -19.04 -0.63 -6.37
N LEU A 179 -19.14 0.31 -5.43
CA LEU A 179 -20.34 1.11 -5.09
C LEU A 179 -20.28 2.55 -5.63
N SER A 180 -19.14 2.94 -6.19
CA SER A 180 -18.99 4.12 -7.03
C SER A 180 -18.17 3.71 -8.25
N SER A 181 -18.53 4.25 -9.41
CA SER A 181 -17.67 4.13 -10.59
C SER A 181 -17.40 5.50 -11.18
N ASN A 182 -16.13 5.72 -11.51
CA ASN A 182 -15.75 6.71 -12.50
C ASN A 182 -16.20 6.14 -13.85
N GLY A 183 -17.47 6.40 -14.18
CA GLY A 183 -18.21 5.70 -15.22
C GLY A 183 -18.77 6.64 -16.28
N ILE A 184 -18.48 6.38 -17.55
CA ILE A 184 -19.08 7.09 -18.69
C ILE A 184 -20.29 6.31 -19.17
N THR A 185 -21.47 6.93 -19.15
CA THR A 185 -22.70 6.35 -19.68
C THR A 185 -22.88 6.72 -21.16
N GLY A 186 -22.93 5.72 -22.03
CA GLY A 186 -23.27 5.84 -23.44
C GLY A 186 -24.78 5.73 -23.71
N ALA A 187 -25.12 5.30 -24.93
CA ALA A 187 -26.50 5.24 -25.41
C ALA A 187 -27.29 4.04 -24.85
N ASP A 188 -28.61 4.12 -25.00
CA ASP A 188 -29.55 3.04 -24.66
C ASP A 188 -29.38 1.86 -25.62
N MET A 189 -29.04 0.70 -25.06
CA MET A 189 -28.81 -0.56 -25.76
C MET A 189 -29.99 -1.54 -25.60
N ASN A 190 -31.18 -1.12 -25.16
CA ASN A 190 -32.33 -2.01 -25.02
C ASN A 190 -32.74 -2.69 -26.34
N PRO A 191 -33.31 -3.91 -26.31
CA PRO A 191 -33.80 -4.59 -27.51
C PRO A 191 -34.82 -3.72 -28.26
N GLY A 192 -34.49 -3.31 -29.49
CA GLY A 192 -35.31 -2.40 -30.31
C GLY A 192 -34.80 -0.95 -30.37
N SER A 193 -33.77 -0.59 -29.59
CA SER A 193 -33.10 0.71 -29.70
C SER A 193 -32.49 0.91 -31.10
N THR A 194 -32.60 2.13 -31.62
CA THR A 194 -31.92 2.56 -32.85
C THR A 194 -30.41 2.47 -32.69
N ALA A 195 -29.86 2.70 -31.50
CA ALA A 195 -28.43 2.60 -31.24
C ALA A 195 -27.93 1.15 -31.28
N LEU A 196 -28.65 0.21 -30.67
CA LEU A 196 -28.31 -1.23 -30.74
C LEU A 196 -28.46 -1.77 -32.17
N SER A 197 -29.56 -1.44 -32.85
CA SER A 197 -29.79 -1.91 -34.23
C SER A 197 -28.80 -1.31 -35.24
N THR A 198 -28.31 -0.09 -34.99
CA THR A 198 -27.28 0.54 -35.82
C THR A 198 -25.89 -0.01 -35.52
N ALA A 199 -25.56 -0.24 -34.24
CA ALA A 199 -24.31 -0.92 -33.83
C ALA A 199 -24.22 -2.36 -34.38
N VAL A 200 -25.33 -3.10 -34.41
CA VAL A 200 -25.42 -4.46 -35.00
C VAL A 200 -25.43 -4.42 -36.53
N GLY A 201 -26.01 -3.37 -37.14
CA GLY A 201 -26.26 -3.28 -38.58
C GLY A 201 -25.16 -2.62 -39.43
N ARG A 202 -24.24 -1.87 -38.84
CA ARG A 202 -23.27 -1.01 -39.59
C ARG A 202 -21.80 -1.30 -39.32
N ALA A 203 -21.45 -2.54 -38.94
CA ALA A 203 -20.07 -3.01 -38.79
C ALA A 203 -19.27 -2.89 -40.11
N THR A 204 -18.80 -1.68 -40.40
CA THR A 204 -17.91 -1.39 -41.53
C THR A 204 -16.54 -1.08 -40.93
N ALA A 205 -15.48 -1.54 -41.60
CA ALA A 205 -14.10 -1.36 -41.15
C ALA A 205 -13.81 0.11 -40.82
N GLY A 206 -13.70 0.46 -39.52
CA GLY A 206 -13.40 1.83 -39.10
C GLY A 206 -13.90 2.25 -37.72
N ASP A 207 -14.86 1.55 -37.11
CA ASP A 207 -15.36 1.94 -35.79
C ASP A 207 -14.30 1.71 -34.69
N LYS A 208 -13.92 2.80 -34.03
CA LYS A 208 -12.83 2.88 -33.06
C LYS A 208 -13.21 3.79 -31.90
N PHE A 209 -12.66 3.55 -30.72
CA PHE A 209 -12.75 4.45 -29.57
C PHE A 209 -11.36 4.99 -29.27
N ASP A 210 -11.25 6.30 -29.16
CA ASP A 210 -10.05 6.93 -28.62
C ASP A 210 -10.27 7.13 -27.12
N PHE A 211 -9.50 6.41 -26.31
CA PHE A 211 -9.45 6.60 -24.86
C PHE A 211 -8.33 7.57 -24.51
N TYR A 212 -8.65 8.51 -23.64
CA TYR A 212 -7.72 9.50 -23.10
C TYR A 212 -7.57 9.21 -21.61
N LEU A 213 -6.35 8.87 -21.20
CA LEU A 213 -6.05 8.36 -19.86
C LEU A 213 -5.01 9.22 -19.15
N ALA A 214 -5.02 9.14 -17.82
CA ALA A 214 -4.06 9.80 -16.95
C ALA A 214 -2.60 9.55 -17.36
N GLY A 215 -1.82 10.63 -17.50
CA GLY A 215 -0.36 10.56 -17.74
C GLY A 215 0.07 10.01 -19.11
N SER A 216 -0.87 9.69 -20.01
CA SER A 216 -0.53 9.09 -21.31
C SER A 216 -0.04 10.11 -22.34
N GLY A 217 -0.52 11.37 -22.30
CA GLY A 217 -0.22 12.39 -23.31
C GLY A 217 -0.71 12.05 -24.73
N ALA A 218 -0.91 10.77 -25.04
CA ALA A 218 -1.38 10.23 -26.30
C ALA A 218 -2.70 9.47 -26.09
N LYS A 219 -3.55 9.50 -27.11
CA LYS A 219 -4.78 8.71 -27.13
C LYS A 219 -4.46 7.23 -27.35
N VAL A 220 -5.14 6.35 -26.63
CA VAL A 220 -5.11 4.90 -26.90
C VAL A 220 -6.33 4.55 -27.73
N THR A 221 -6.09 4.23 -29.00
CA THR A 221 -7.16 3.84 -29.92
C THR A 221 -7.48 2.36 -29.76
N VAL A 222 -8.69 2.05 -29.32
CA VAL A 222 -9.24 0.69 -29.28
C VAL A 222 -10.01 0.46 -30.58
N ASP A 223 -9.53 -0.50 -31.36
CA ASP A 223 -10.15 -0.92 -32.61
C ASP A 223 -11.02 -2.16 -32.37
N PHE A 224 -12.29 -2.05 -32.72
CA PHE A 224 -13.26 -3.13 -32.60
C PHE A 224 -13.85 -3.54 -33.95
N SER A 225 -13.33 -3.01 -35.05
CA SER A 225 -13.83 -3.24 -36.41
C SER A 225 -13.92 -4.72 -36.84
N THR A 226 -13.14 -5.61 -36.22
CA THR A 226 -13.13 -7.05 -36.54
C THR A 226 -14.10 -7.88 -35.69
N GLY A 227 -14.68 -7.33 -34.62
CA GLY A 227 -15.51 -8.07 -33.67
C GLY A 227 -17.02 -7.86 -33.83
N PHE A 228 -17.44 -6.75 -34.46
CA PHE A 228 -18.85 -6.36 -34.50
C PHE A 228 -19.75 -7.24 -35.38
N THR A 229 -19.17 -8.00 -36.32
CA THR A 229 -19.93 -8.99 -37.12
C THR A 229 -20.48 -10.17 -36.29
N ALA A 230 -19.97 -10.37 -35.07
CA ALA A 230 -20.41 -11.42 -34.15
C ALA A 230 -21.48 -10.94 -33.14
N VAL A 231 -21.76 -9.64 -33.07
CA VAL A 231 -22.67 -9.07 -32.06
C VAL A 231 -24.12 -9.32 -32.45
N LYS A 232 -24.83 -10.16 -31.68
CA LYS A 232 -26.26 -10.45 -31.87
C LYS A 232 -27.13 -10.11 -30.68
N SER A 233 -26.50 -9.77 -29.55
CA SER A 233 -27.16 -9.45 -28.28
C SER A 233 -26.34 -8.41 -27.49
N GLN A 234 -26.94 -7.82 -26.46
CA GLN A 234 -26.26 -6.92 -25.51
C GLN A 234 -25.03 -7.59 -24.87
N SER A 235 -25.12 -8.89 -24.57
CA SER A 235 -24.01 -9.66 -23.99
C SER A 235 -22.84 -9.81 -24.97
N ASP A 236 -23.13 -10.02 -26.25
CA ASP A 236 -22.09 -10.13 -27.28
C ASP A 236 -21.41 -8.78 -27.50
N LEU A 237 -22.15 -7.67 -27.42
CA LEU A 237 -21.62 -6.31 -27.52
C LEU A 237 -20.61 -6.03 -26.39
N VAL A 238 -21.00 -6.32 -25.15
CA VAL A 238 -20.11 -6.17 -23.98
C VAL A 238 -18.87 -7.05 -24.11
N SER A 239 -19.02 -8.30 -24.57
CA SER A 239 -17.89 -9.22 -24.74
C SER A 239 -16.91 -8.74 -25.82
N VAL A 240 -17.41 -8.27 -26.97
CA VAL A 240 -16.58 -7.71 -28.04
C VAL A 240 -15.85 -6.45 -27.59
N LEU A 241 -16.55 -5.54 -26.89
CA LEU A 241 -15.93 -4.32 -26.36
C LEU A 241 -14.83 -4.65 -25.34
N ASN A 242 -15.10 -5.52 -24.37
CA ASN A 242 -14.11 -5.90 -23.36
C ASN A 242 -12.91 -6.64 -23.98
N THR A 243 -13.12 -7.51 -24.96
CA THR A 243 -12.02 -8.21 -25.66
C THR A 243 -11.14 -7.21 -26.44
N ALA A 244 -11.75 -6.21 -27.09
CA ALA A 244 -11.01 -5.17 -27.80
C ALA A 244 -10.22 -4.27 -26.84
N ILE A 245 -10.82 -3.89 -25.71
CA ILE A 245 -10.15 -3.12 -24.66
C ILE A 245 -8.97 -3.91 -24.07
N GLU A 246 -9.15 -5.20 -23.77
CA GLU A 246 -8.09 -6.08 -23.26
C GLU A 246 -6.94 -6.24 -24.29
N SER A 247 -7.27 -6.40 -25.57
CA SER A 247 -6.27 -6.46 -26.65
C SER A 247 -5.43 -5.18 -26.75
N ALA A 248 -6.08 -4.02 -26.65
CA ALA A 248 -5.41 -2.72 -26.63
C ALA A 248 -4.61 -2.50 -25.33
N ALA A 249 -5.10 -2.98 -24.18
CA ALA A 249 -4.41 -2.92 -22.90
C ALA A 249 -3.11 -3.72 -22.89
N ASN A 250 -3.05 -4.86 -23.60
CA ASN A 250 -1.80 -5.62 -23.76
C ASN A 250 -0.69 -4.84 -24.50
N SER A 251 -1.06 -3.81 -25.28
CA SER A 251 -0.13 -2.97 -26.04
C SER A 251 0.13 -1.61 -25.36
N SER A 252 -0.60 -1.26 -24.31
CA SER A 252 -0.49 0.01 -23.58
C SER A 252 -0.57 -0.22 -22.07
N THR A 253 0.55 -0.01 -21.38
CA THR A 253 0.64 -0.13 -19.91
C THR A 253 -0.31 0.82 -19.18
N GLN A 254 -0.66 1.95 -19.81
CA GLN A 254 -1.56 2.96 -19.24
C GLN A 254 -3.03 2.51 -19.33
N LEU A 255 -3.44 1.92 -20.45
CA LEU A 255 -4.79 1.36 -20.58
C LEU A 255 -4.97 0.11 -19.70
N ALA A 256 -3.91 -0.67 -19.51
CA ALA A 256 -3.89 -1.77 -18.55
C ALA A 256 -4.02 -1.30 -17.09
N ALA A 257 -3.35 -0.20 -16.73
CA ALA A 257 -3.44 0.39 -15.38
C ALA A 257 -4.84 0.95 -15.08
N ALA A 258 -5.47 1.61 -16.05
CA ALA A 258 -6.80 2.18 -15.88
C ALA A 258 -7.94 1.14 -15.80
N ASN A 259 -7.68 -0.11 -16.21
CA ASN A 259 -8.60 -1.26 -16.09
C ASN A 259 -10.03 -0.93 -16.55
N ILE A 260 -10.13 -0.35 -17.76
CA ILE A 260 -11.42 0.07 -18.31
C ILE A 260 -12.25 -1.16 -18.69
N ARG A 261 -13.53 -1.19 -18.29
CA ARG A 261 -14.47 -2.26 -18.61
C ARG A 261 -15.79 -1.69 -19.11
N ALA A 262 -16.29 -2.26 -20.21
CA ALA A 262 -17.64 -2.02 -20.69
C ALA A 262 -18.62 -2.95 -19.97
N SER A 263 -19.79 -2.43 -19.59
CA SER A 263 -20.92 -3.18 -19.07
C SER A 263 -22.24 -2.54 -19.53
N ILE A 264 -23.36 -3.26 -19.41
CA ILE A 264 -24.70 -2.66 -19.58
C ILE A 264 -25.27 -2.45 -18.18
N ASP A 265 -25.76 -1.24 -17.90
CA ASP A 265 -26.43 -0.92 -16.65
C ASP A 265 -27.87 -1.47 -16.62
N SER A 266 -28.52 -1.39 -15.47
CA SER A 266 -29.89 -1.89 -15.30
C SER A 266 -30.94 -1.14 -16.08
N THR A 267 -30.63 0.04 -16.62
CA THR A 267 -31.51 0.80 -17.51
C THR A 267 -31.35 0.39 -18.99
N GLY A 268 -30.40 -0.50 -19.26
CA GLY A 268 -30.08 -0.98 -20.60
C GLY A 268 -29.07 -0.11 -21.32
N LYS A 269 -28.42 0.85 -20.66
CA LYS A 269 -27.41 1.71 -21.28
C LYS A 269 -26.02 1.12 -21.18
N LEU A 270 -25.18 1.42 -22.16
CA LEU A 270 -23.76 1.07 -22.13
C LEU A 270 -23.04 1.95 -21.11
N VAL A 271 -22.22 1.35 -20.26
CA VAL A 271 -21.38 2.06 -19.27
C VAL A 271 -19.94 1.57 -19.38
N PHE A 272 -19.00 2.51 -19.44
CA PHE A 272 -17.58 2.24 -19.33
C PHE A 272 -17.12 2.62 -17.93
N THR A 273 -16.62 1.67 -17.15
CA THR A 273 -16.06 1.90 -15.81
C THR A 273 -14.55 1.80 -15.84
N SER A 274 -13.88 2.46 -14.90
CA SER A 274 -12.42 2.54 -14.83
C SER A 274 -11.93 2.71 -13.40
N ALA A 275 -10.65 2.43 -13.17
CA ALA A 275 -9.97 2.69 -11.89
C ALA A 275 -9.44 4.13 -11.78
N GLU A 276 -9.29 4.84 -12.90
CA GLU A 276 -8.74 6.20 -12.99
C GLU A 276 -9.64 7.10 -13.83
N ALA A 277 -9.55 8.42 -13.67
CA ALA A 277 -10.24 9.36 -14.55
C ALA A 277 -9.86 9.12 -16.02
N PHE A 278 -10.86 9.07 -16.89
CA PHE A 278 -10.66 8.85 -18.31
C PHE A 278 -11.70 9.59 -19.13
N ALA A 279 -11.36 9.88 -20.38
CA ALA A 279 -12.33 10.29 -21.38
C ALA A 279 -12.35 9.30 -22.55
N ILE A 280 -13.50 9.19 -23.18
CA ILE A 280 -13.71 8.36 -24.36
C ILE A 280 -14.33 9.21 -25.46
N LYS A 281 -13.87 8.99 -26.68
CA LYS A 281 -14.46 9.59 -27.87
C LYS A 281 -14.62 8.55 -28.97
N ALA A 282 -15.72 8.62 -29.69
CA ALA A 282 -15.86 7.90 -30.95
C ALA A 282 -14.85 8.44 -31.99
N ASN A 283 -14.01 7.55 -32.51
CA ASN A 283 -13.06 7.87 -33.56
C ASN A 283 -13.76 7.67 -34.91
N GLY A 284 -14.41 8.74 -35.35
CA GLY A 284 -15.31 8.79 -36.49
C GLY A 284 -16.26 9.98 -36.37
N GLY A 285 -16.67 10.57 -37.51
CA GLY A 285 -17.64 11.67 -37.50
C GLY A 285 -19.05 11.21 -37.08
N ALA A 286 -20.00 12.14 -36.99
CA ALA A 286 -21.40 11.82 -36.71
C ALA A 286 -21.94 10.74 -37.69
N GLY A 287 -22.51 9.66 -37.15
CA GLY A 287 -23.09 8.55 -37.92
C GLY A 287 -22.20 7.30 -38.09
N THR A 288 -21.11 7.16 -37.33
CA THR A 288 -20.36 5.90 -37.12
C THR A 288 -20.95 5.05 -35.99
N GLY A 289 -20.78 3.73 -36.02
CA GLY A 289 -21.30 2.83 -34.99
C GLY A 289 -20.74 3.12 -33.59
N ALA A 290 -19.48 3.55 -33.53
CA ALA A 290 -18.85 4.03 -32.28
C ALA A 290 -19.57 5.23 -31.66
N ALA A 291 -20.02 6.19 -32.48
CA ALA A 291 -20.73 7.37 -32.02
C ALA A 291 -22.14 7.03 -31.53
N ASP A 292 -22.83 6.10 -32.20
CA ASP A 292 -24.15 5.64 -31.78
C ASP A 292 -24.11 4.88 -30.45
N LEU A 293 -23.01 4.18 -30.14
CA LEU A 293 -22.79 3.50 -28.85
C LEU A 293 -22.60 4.48 -27.68
N LEU A 294 -21.99 5.65 -27.93
CA LEU A 294 -21.86 6.73 -26.95
C LEU A 294 -23.06 7.69 -26.95
N GLY A 295 -23.91 7.62 -27.97
CA GLY A 295 -25.08 8.48 -28.17
C GLY A 295 -24.78 9.77 -28.95
N ASP A 296 -23.51 10.11 -29.10
CA ASP A 296 -23.02 11.17 -29.97
C ASP A 296 -21.53 10.95 -30.35
N ALA A 297 -20.96 11.86 -31.15
CA ALA A 297 -19.54 11.85 -31.51
C ALA A 297 -18.68 12.79 -30.64
N ASN A 298 -19.25 13.33 -29.56
CA ASN A 298 -18.57 14.28 -28.69
C ASN A 298 -17.61 13.53 -27.74
N LEU A 299 -16.76 14.30 -27.06
CA LEU A 299 -15.96 13.77 -25.97
C LEU A 299 -16.86 13.50 -24.77
N HIS A 300 -16.83 12.27 -24.27
CA HIS A 300 -17.42 11.91 -22.98
C HIS A 300 -16.29 11.80 -21.98
N GLU A 301 -16.48 12.38 -20.80
CA GLU A 301 -15.40 12.56 -19.84
C GLU A 301 -15.88 12.19 -18.44
N VAL A 302 -15.05 11.41 -17.75
CA VAL A 302 -15.04 11.31 -16.29
C VAL A 302 -13.70 11.84 -15.84
N ALA A 303 -13.57 13.17 -15.82
CA ALA A 303 -12.50 13.85 -15.13
C ALA A 303 -13.13 14.79 -14.12
N GLU A 304 -12.54 14.88 -12.93
CA GLU A 304 -13.04 15.78 -11.91
C GLU A 304 -12.70 17.24 -12.20
N SER A 305 -11.86 17.58 -13.20
CA SER A 305 -11.73 18.96 -13.67
C SER A 305 -11.42 19.09 -15.17
N SER A 306 -12.20 19.92 -15.87
CA SER A 306 -11.98 20.22 -17.28
C SER A 306 -12.31 21.66 -17.68
N ILE A 307 -11.63 22.11 -18.74
CA ILE A 307 -11.77 23.41 -19.39
C ILE A 307 -12.13 23.15 -20.85
N SER A 308 -13.39 23.35 -21.22
CA SER A 308 -13.89 23.02 -22.56
C SER A 308 -14.13 24.24 -23.44
N GLY A 309 -14.17 24.03 -24.75
CA GLY A 309 -14.64 25.02 -25.72
C GLY A 309 -13.59 26.05 -26.16
N VAL A 310 -12.30 25.70 -26.10
CA VAL A 310 -11.22 26.61 -26.47
C VAL A 310 -10.85 26.44 -27.95
N GLY A 311 -11.28 27.36 -28.82
CA GLY A 311 -11.01 27.27 -30.26
C GLY A 311 -9.66 27.89 -30.65
N ALA A 312 -8.94 27.30 -31.62
CA ALA A 312 -7.70 27.87 -32.15
C ALA A 312 -7.89 28.45 -33.56
N ALA A 313 -7.58 29.72 -33.74
CA ALA A 313 -7.45 30.35 -35.06
C ALA A 313 -5.98 30.63 -35.40
N ALA A 314 -5.67 30.72 -36.70
CA ALA A 314 -4.31 30.90 -37.19
C ALA A 314 -3.64 32.15 -36.60
N VAL A 315 -2.48 31.98 -35.97
CA VAL A 315 -1.73 33.10 -35.39
C VAL A 315 -1.00 33.81 -36.52
N SER A 316 -1.59 34.92 -36.97
CA SER A 316 -1.10 35.66 -38.15
C SER A 316 0.20 36.42 -37.85
N LEU A 317 0.37 36.95 -36.62
CA LEU A 317 1.53 37.74 -36.18
C LEU A 317 1.65 37.63 -34.64
N GLY A 318 2.77 37.12 -34.12
CA GLY A 318 3.09 37.10 -32.66
C GLY A 318 3.16 35.71 -32.00
N THR A 319 3.60 35.67 -30.73
CA THR A 319 3.59 34.47 -29.86
C THR A 319 2.48 34.57 -28.84
N GLN A 320 1.75 33.47 -28.65
CA GLN A 320 0.77 33.30 -27.58
C GLN A 320 1.36 32.47 -26.46
N HIS A 321 0.96 32.78 -25.23
CA HIS A 321 1.38 32.07 -24.02
C HIS A 321 0.17 31.45 -23.36
N ALA A 322 0.12 30.12 -23.34
CA ALA A 322 -0.87 29.35 -22.59
C ALA A 322 -0.24 28.90 -21.27
N THR A 323 -0.58 29.58 -20.17
CA THR A 323 -0.09 29.24 -18.83
C THR A 323 -1.11 28.40 -18.07
N PHE A 324 -0.75 27.15 -17.80
CA PHE A 324 -1.50 26.23 -16.96
C PHE A 324 -1.03 26.36 -15.52
N ASN A 325 -1.95 26.61 -14.58
CA ASN A 325 -1.66 26.63 -13.15
C ASN A 325 -2.43 25.48 -12.47
N TRP A 326 -1.77 24.70 -11.64
CA TRP A 326 -2.39 23.58 -10.91
C TRP A 326 -1.78 23.42 -9.52
N THR A 327 -2.48 22.70 -8.66
CA THR A 327 -1.95 22.24 -7.37
C THR A 327 -1.70 20.73 -7.43
N ASP A 328 -0.58 20.26 -6.89
CA ASP A 328 -0.29 18.83 -6.77
C ASP A 328 -0.97 18.18 -5.55
N THR A 329 -0.88 16.85 -5.43
CA THR A 329 -1.44 16.08 -4.32
C THR A 329 -0.86 16.45 -2.95
N ALA A 330 0.31 17.09 -2.91
CA ALA A 330 0.93 17.59 -1.69
C ALA A 330 0.51 19.03 -1.33
N GLY A 331 -0.34 19.66 -2.14
CA GLY A 331 -0.85 21.02 -1.92
C GLY A 331 0.07 22.12 -2.46
N VAL A 332 1.09 21.80 -3.25
CA VAL A 332 2.03 22.77 -3.82
C VAL A 332 1.50 23.30 -5.15
N ALA A 333 1.51 24.63 -5.32
CA ALA A 333 1.11 25.28 -6.55
C ALA A 333 2.23 25.26 -7.60
N HIS A 334 1.88 24.90 -8.83
CA HIS A 334 2.77 24.82 -9.99
C HIS A 334 2.18 25.63 -11.16
N ALA A 335 3.06 26.10 -12.04
CA ALA A 335 2.68 26.81 -13.26
C ALA A 335 3.58 26.41 -14.42
N ARG A 336 2.98 26.21 -15.59
CA ARG A 336 3.69 25.90 -16.85
C ARG A 336 3.12 26.73 -17.99
N THR A 337 3.99 27.49 -18.65
CA THR A 337 3.65 28.22 -19.88
C THR A 337 4.09 27.42 -21.10
N VAL A 338 3.17 27.25 -22.05
CA VAL A 338 3.43 26.71 -23.38
C VAL A 338 3.28 27.82 -24.40
N ASP A 339 4.31 28.02 -25.22
CA ASP A 339 4.35 29.07 -26.23
C ASP A 339 3.78 28.54 -27.55
N LEU A 340 2.74 29.21 -28.04
CA LEU A 340 2.10 28.97 -29.31
C LEU A 340 2.62 29.97 -30.35
N THR A 341 3.48 29.47 -31.24
CA THR A 341 4.08 30.25 -32.34
C THR A 341 3.44 29.90 -33.69
N VAL A 342 3.70 30.73 -34.71
CA VAL A 342 3.18 30.57 -36.08
C VAL A 342 3.45 29.15 -36.65
N ALA A 343 4.56 28.51 -36.27
CA ALA A 343 4.95 27.17 -36.70
C ALA A 343 3.97 26.05 -36.29
N ASN A 344 3.17 26.26 -35.23
CA ASN A 344 2.26 25.25 -34.66
C ASN A 344 0.78 25.65 -34.78
N SER A 345 0.46 26.71 -35.53
CA SER A 345 -0.77 27.50 -35.33
C SER A 345 -1.88 27.32 -36.37
N GLY A 346 -1.75 26.40 -37.33
CA GLY A 346 -2.70 26.30 -38.44
C GLY A 346 -4.07 25.73 -38.06
N THR A 347 -4.18 24.91 -37.01
CA THR A 347 -5.40 24.18 -36.63
C THR A 347 -5.48 23.93 -35.12
N THR A 348 -6.68 23.73 -34.60
CA THR A 348 -6.90 23.28 -33.21
C THR A 348 -6.23 21.94 -32.91
N GLN A 349 -6.00 21.08 -33.91
CA GLN A 349 -5.26 19.83 -33.75
C GLN A 349 -3.78 20.09 -33.42
N ALA A 350 -3.14 21.05 -34.09
CA ALA A 350 -1.74 21.38 -33.84
C ALA A 350 -1.53 22.00 -32.44
N LEU A 351 -2.52 22.73 -31.92
CA LEU A 351 -2.57 23.15 -30.52
C LEU A 351 -2.61 21.94 -29.58
N VAL A 352 -3.55 21.02 -29.80
CA VAL A 352 -3.71 19.81 -28.98
C VAL A 352 -2.41 19.00 -28.97
N ASP A 353 -1.77 18.83 -30.11
CA ASP A 353 -0.50 18.09 -30.24
C ASP A 353 0.65 18.82 -29.52
N THR A 354 0.72 20.15 -29.60
CA THR A 354 1.75 20.94 -28.90
C THR A 354 1.62 20.84 -27.38
N ILE A 355 0.39 20.93 -26.86
CA ILE A 355 0.11 20.83 -25.43
C ILE A 355 0.40 19.42 -24.92
N ASN A 356 -0.06 18.42 -25.68
CA ASN A 356 0.16 17.02 -25.35
C ASN A 356 1.63 16.59 -25.48
N ALA A 357 2.48 17.33 -26.19
CA ALA A 357 3.92 17.07 -26.27
C ALA A 357 4.72 17.63 -25.08
N ASP A 358 4.14 18.51 -24.24
CA ASP A 358 4.85 19.09 -23.11
C ASP A 358 4.98 18.08 -21.95
N SER A 359 6.21 17.66 -21.67
CA SER A 359 6.51 16.65 -20.65
C SER A 359 6.14 17.06 -19.21
N THR A 360 6.08 18.37 -18.93
CA THR A 360 5.72 18.86 -17.59
C THR A 360 4.21 18.88 -17.37
N LEU A 361 3.43 19.18 -18.43
CA LEU A 361 1.98 19.01 -18.41
C LEU A 361 1.60 17.53 -18.34
N GLN A 362 2.27 16.66 -19.10
CA GLN A 362 2.10 15.21 -19.00
C GLN A 362 2.38 14.69 -17.58
N GLY A 363 3.47 15.14 -16.96
CA GLY A 363 3.81 14.77 -15.57
C GLY A 363 2.82 15.31 -14.54
N ALA A 364 2.16 16.44 -14.83
CA ALA A 364 1.07 16.98 -14.04
C ALA A 364 -0.30 16.33 -14.35
N GLY A 365 -0.36 15.40 -15.31
CA GLY A 365 -1.59 14.77 -15.77
C GLY A 365 -2.52 15.68 -16.56
N ILE A 366 -2.04 16.82 -17.06
CA ILE A 366 -2.81 17.77 -17.89
C ILE A 366 -2.64 17.41 -19.36
N PHE A 367 -3.75 17.29 -20.08
CA PHE A 367 -3.75 17.00 -21.51
C PHE A 367 -4.89 17.72 -22.23
N ALA A 368 -4.78 17.81 -23.55
CA ALA A 368 -5.77 18.43 -24.43
C ALA A 368 -6.39 17.40 -25.36
N VAL A 369 -7.66 17.60 -25.70
CA VAL A 369 -8.43 16.75 -26.61
C VAL A 369 -9.19 17.61 -27.60
N LEU A 370 -9.23 17.21 -28.87
CA LEU A 370 -10.03 17.90 -29.88
C LEU A 370 -11.50 17.47 -29.79
N ASN A 371 -12.41 18.41 -29.53
CA ASN A 371 -13.86 18.20 -29.46
C ASN A 371 -14.61 19.22 -30.35
N GLY A 372 -15.28 18.76 -31.40
CA GLY A 372 -16.11 19.63 -32.25
C GLY A 372 -15.41 20.84 -32.88
N GLY A 373 -14.09 20.80 -33.08
CA GLY A 373 -13.28 21.92 -33.59
C GLY A 373 -12.63 22.80 -32.51
N ASN A 374 -12.95 22.56 -31.24
CA ASN A 374 -12.35 23.20 -30.06
C ASN A 374 -11.39 22.23 -29.35
N ALA A 375 -10.47 22.75 -28.57
CA ALA A 375 -9.64 22.01 -27.63
C ALA A 375 -10.30 22.04 -26.25
N ASP A 376 -10.49 20.86 -25.68
CA ASP A 376 -10.88 20.66 -24.30
C ASP A 376 -9.64 20.23 -23.53
N PHE A 377 -9.33 20.91 -22.43
CA PHE A 377 -8.23 20.57 -21.55
C PHE A 377 -8.77 19.82 -20.33
N MET A 378 -8.04 18.79 -19.93
CA MET A 378 -8.44 17.91 -18.84
C MET A 378 -7.25 17.70 -17.91
N LYS A 379 -7.52 17.42 -16.64
CA LYS A 379 -6.50 17.01 -15.67
C LYS A 379 -6.88 15.71 -15.00
N ALA A 380 -5.94 14.77 -15.04
CA ALA A 380 -6.19 13.37 -14.71
C ALA A 380 -6.26 13.07 -13.20
N ASP A 381 -5.64 13.90 -12.37
CA ASP A 381 -5.63 13.71 -10.91
C ASP A 381 -6.84 14.35 -10.22
N GLY A 382 -7.77 14.93 -11.00
CA GLY A 382 -8.99 15.57 -10.50
C GLY A 382 -8.81 16.90 -9.79
N ASN A 383 -7.59 17.30 -9.45
CA ASN A 383 -7.32 18.58 -8.79
C ASN A 383 -7.61 19.74 -9.75
N PRO A 384 -8.20 20.85 -9.25
CA PRO A 384 -8.51 21.98 -10.11
C PRO A 384 -7.25 22.56 -10.74
N PHE A 385 -7.36 22.91 -12.02
CA PHE A 385 -6.36 23.68 -12.74
C PHE A 385 -7.01 24.85 -13.46
N SER A 386 -6.21 25.85 -13.80
CA SER A 386 -6.65 27.03 -14.56
C SER A 386 -5.76 27.24 -15.76
N LEU A 387 -6.36 27.76 -16.82
CA LEU A 387 -5.66 28.20 -18.02
C LEU A 387 -5.72 29.72 -18.08
N ASN A 388 -4.55 30.35 -18.16
CA ASN A 388 -4.37 31.76 -18.42
C ASN A 388 -3.77 31.95 -19.81
N LEU A 389 -4.37 32.82 -20.62
CA LEU A 389 -3.94 33.09 -21.99
C LEU A 389 -3.39 34.51 -22.10
N ALA A 390 -2.13 34.64 -22.50
CA ALA A 390 -1.46 35.92 -22.73
C ALA A 390 -0.90 36.02 -24.15
N TYR A 391 -0.73 37.26 -24.63
CA TYR A 391 -0.24 37.58 -25.97
C TYR A 391 0.87 38.63 -25.84
N ASP A 392 1.97 38.45 -26.59
CA ASP A 392 3.12 39.38 -26.58
C ASP A 392 2.80 40.71 -27.27
N ASP A 393 1.84 40.71 -28.22
CA ASP A 393 1.38 41.91 -28.91
C ASP A 393 -0.02 42.35 -28.45
N SER A 394 -0.18 43.66 -28.24
CA SER A 394 -1.41 44.32 -27.79
C SER A 394 -2.45 44.52 -28.91
N VAL A 395 -2.08 44.21 -30.16
CA VAL A 395 -2.99 44.22 -31.30
C VAL A 395 -3.73 42.90 -31.36
N ILE A 396 -5.05 42.96 -31.11
CA ILE A 396 -6.01 41.86 -31.26
C ILE A 396 -6.12 41.51 -32.75
N SER A 397 -5.13 40.79 -33.28
CA SER A 397 -5.28 40.11 -34.55
C SER A 397 -6.28 38.97 -34.34
N ALA A 398 -7.32 38.90 -35.17
CA ALA A 398 -8.43 37.95 -35.11
C ALA A 398 -8.04 36.48 -35.39
N GLY A 399 -6.94 36.04 -34.80
CA GLY A 399 -6.28 34.77 -35.05
C GLY A 399 -5.47 34.38 -33.82
N GLY A 400 -6.11 33.68 -32.91
CA GLY A 400 -5.48 33.13 -31.71
C GLY A 400 -6.40 32.15 -30.97
N LEU A 401 -5.98 31.70 -29.79
CA LEU A 401 -6.76 30.84 -28.92
C LEU A 401 -7.92 31.65 -28.34
N THR A 402 -9.15 31.41 -28.82
CA THR A 402 -10.35 32.14 -28.42
C THR A 402 -11.18 31.32 -27.45
N ALA A 403 -11.28 31.78 -26.21
CA ALA A 403 -12.24 31.29 -25.23
C ALA A 403 -13.20 32.44 -24.88
N GLY A 404 -14.28 32.57 -25.66
CA GLY A 404 -15.40 33.50 -25.42
C GLY A 404 -15.04 34.80 -24.68
N GLY A 405 -14.37 35.75 -25.34
CA GLY A 405 -14.03 37.06 -24.77
C GLY A 405 -12.52 37.30 -24.55
N ASN A 406 -12.14 38.58 -24.52
CA ASN A 406 -10.75 39.04 -24.52
C ASN A 406 -10.15 38.93 -23.10
N SER A 407 -9.05 38.17 -22.95
CA SER A 407 -8.41 37.81 -21.66
C SER A 407 -9.30 36.98 -20.74
N SER A 408 -9.29 35.67 -20.94
CA SER A 408 -10.18 34.73 -20.27
C SER A 408 -9.39 33.90 -19.25
N TYR A 409 -9.64 34.13 -17.96
CA TYR A 409 -9.24 33.19 -16.91
C TYR A 409 -10.26 32.06 -16.93
N LEU A 410 -9.84 30.90 -17.45
CA LEU A 410 -10.70 29.74 -17.52
C LEU A 410 -10.33 28.81 -16.38
N SER A 411 -11.19 28.74 -15.38
CA SER A 411 -11.06 27.79 -14.27
C SER A 411 -11.70 26.47 -14.67
N GLY A 412 -10.99 25.36 -14.44
CA GLY A 412 -11.58 24.04 -14.61
C GLY A 412 -12.83 23.90 -13.76
N ARG A 413 -13.94 23.46 -14.35
CA ARG A 413 -15.15 23.11 -13.59
C ARG A 413 -14.88 21.79 -12.88
N THR A 414 -15.12 21.72 -11.57
CA THR A 414 -15.08 20.43 -10.89
C THR A 414 -16.29 19.59 -11.33
N LEU A 415 -16.12 18.63 -12.23
CA LEU A 415 -17.20 17.71 -12.60
C LEU A 415 -17.25 16.60 -11.55
N ALA A 416 -18.21 16.67 -10.63
CA ALA A 416 -18.53 15.54 -9.76
C ALA A 416 -19.14 14.42 -10.62
N SER A 417 -18.29 13.53 -11.15
CA SER A 417 -18.71 12.34 -11.90
C SER A 417 -18.08 11.07 -11.34
N SER A 418 -18.11 10.90 -10.02
CA SER A 418 -18.36 9.56 -9.51
C SER A 418 -19.86 9.34 -9.67
N THR A 419 -20.26 8.42 -10.55
CA THR A 419 -21.62 7.89 -10.48
C THR A 419 -21.68 7.01 -9.24
N ALA A 420 -21.86 7.64 -8.08
CA ALA A 420 -22.26 6.97 -6.87
C ALA A 420 -23.57 6.25 -7.17
N VAL A 421 -23.69 5.00 -6.72
CA VAL A 421 -24.92 4.21 -6.88
C VAL A 421 -26.12 5.04 -6.45
N ASP A 422 -27.06 5.25 -7.37
CA ASP A 422 -28.28 6.03 -7.15
C ASP A 422 -29.45 5.09 -6.85
N ILE A 423 -30.34 5.47 -5.94
CA ILE A 423 -31.57 4.72 -5.64
C ILE A 423 -32.84 5.56 -5.85
N SER A 424 -32.75 6.68 -6.57
CA SER A 424 -33.88 7.60 -6.84
C SER A 424 -35.00 6.99 -7.70
N THR A 425 -34.75 5.85 -8.36
CA THR A 425 -35.74 5.09 -9.16
C THR A 425 -35.77 3.61 -8.75
N SER A 426 -36.86 2.89 -9.04
CA SER A 426 -36.95 1.45 -8.72
C SER A 426 -35.95 0.61 -9.52
N GLY A 427 -35.68 0.98 -10.78
CA GLY A 427 -34.65 0.36 -11.63
C GLY A 427 -33.22 0.59 -11.12
N ASN A 428 -32.91 1.79 -10.63
CA ASN A 428 -31.59 2.07 -10.04
C ASN A 428 -31.44 1.39 -8.68
N ALA A 429 -32.51 1.35 -7.88
CA ALA A 429 -32.52 0.67 -6.58
C ALA A 429 -32.32 -0.85 -6.67
N THR A 430 -32.88 -1.51 -7.69
CA THR A 430 -32.63 -2.95 -7.93
C THR A 430 -31.19 -3.23 -8.36
N ALA A 431 -30.58 -2.35 -9.17
CA ALA A 431 -29.14 -2.42 -9.46
C ALA A 431 -28.28 -2.20 -8.20
N ALA A 432 -28.66 -1.23 -7.36
CA ALA A 432 -27.97 -0.94 -6.11
C ALA A 432 -27.94 -2.16 -5.18
N VAL A 433 -29.03 -2.94 -5.08
CA VAL A 433 -29.06 -4.19 -4.29
C VAL A 433 -28.04 -5.21 -4.82
N THR A 434 -27.90 -5.34 -6.14
CA THR A 434 -26.92 -6.24 -6.76
C THR A 434 -25.48 -5.76 -6.53
N ALA A 435 -25.23 -4.45 -6.69
CA ALA A 435 -23.93 -3.85 -6.41
C ALA A 435 -23.53 -4.01 -4.94
N LEU A 436 -24.45 -3.78 -4.00
CA LEU A 436 -24.24 -3.99 -2.56
C LEU A 436 -24.00 -5.45 -2.21
N SER A 437 -24.64 -6.40 -2.91
CA SER A 437 -24.34 -7.82 -2.72
C SER A 437 -22.92 -8.17 -3.15
N THR A 438 -22.41 -7.54 -4.21
CA THR A 438 -21.03 -7.70 -4.68
C THR A 438 -20.06 -7.03 -3.71
N ALA A 439 -20.38 -5.83 -3.22
CA ALA A 439 -19.60 -5.13 -2.20
C ALA A 439 -19.45 -5.93 -0.91
N VAL A 440 -20.53 -6.57 -0.44
CA VAL A 440 -20.48 -7.46 0.73
C VAL A 440 -19.60 -8.68 0.48
N GLN A 441 -19.64 -9.27 -0.73
CA GLN A 441 -18.75 -10.37 -1.09
C GLN A 441 -17.27 -9.93 -1.11
N ASN A 442 -16.98 -8.76 -1.67
CA ASN A 442 -15.63 -8.20 -1.70
C ASN A 442 -15.12 -7.88 -0.29
N LEU A 443 -15.96 -7.28 0.56
CA LEU A 443 -15.67 -7.08 1.98
C LEU A 443 -15.37 -8.42 2.67
N GLY A 444 -16.14 -9.47 2.39
CA GLY A 444 -15.91 -10.81 2.93
C GLY A 444 -14.57 -11.42 2.50
N GLN A 445 -14.12 -11.16 1.27
CA GLN A 445 -12.78 -11.59 0.81
C GLN A 445 -11.67 -10.86 1.58
N ILE A 446 -11.83 -9.54 1.79
CA ILE A 446 -10.89 -8.72 2.55
C ILE A 446 -10.84 -9.18 4.02
N GLN A 447 -11.99 -9.43 4.64
CA GLN A 447 -12.08 -10.01 5.98
C GLN A 447 -11.38 -11.38 6.06
N GLY A 448 -11.55 -12.24 5.05
CA GLY A 448 -10.85 -13.51 4.96
C GLY A 448 -9.33 -13.35 4.91
N HIS A 449 -8.84 -12.31 4.23
CA HIS A 449 -7.42 -12.00 4.18
C HIS A 449 -6.88 -11.49 5.52
N VAL A 450 -7.59 -10.59 6.19
CA VAL A 450 -7.22 -10.09 7.53
C VAL A 450 -7.25 -11.23 8.56
N GLY A 451 -8.26 -12.10 8.51
CA GLY A 451 -8.36 -13.28 9.39
C GLY A 451 -7.22 -14.27 9.17
N ARG A 452 -6.78 -14.50 7.92
CA ARG A 452 -5.57 -15.29 7.64
C ARG A 452 -4.33 -14.67 8.29
N ALA A 453 -4.15 -13.36 8.12
CA ALA A 453 -3.02 -12.64 8.68
C ALA A 453 -2.98 -12.68 10.22
N GLN A 454 -4.15 -12.56 10.87
CA GLN A 454 -4.27 -12.73 12.33
C GLN A 454 -3.82 -14.14 12.75
N ASN A 455 -4.28 -15.19 12.05
CA ASN A 455 -3.91 -16.57 12.35
C ASN A 455 -2.40 -16.80 12.16
N GLU A 456 -1.81 -16.30 11.07
CA GLU A 456 -0.38 -16.39 10.80
C GLU A 456 0.47 -15.75 11.92
N LEU A 457 0.10 -14.55 12.36
CA LEU A 457 0.76 -13.88 13.49
C LEU A 457 0.60 -14.67 14.80
N ILE A 458 -0.59 -15.23 15.08
CA ILE A 458 -0.80 -16.08 16.26
C ILE A 458 0.10 -17.33 16.23
N TYR A 459 0.21 -18.00 15.08
CA TYR A 459 1.11 -19.15 14.93
C TYR A 459 2.56 -18.75 15.14
N ALA A 460 2.99 -17.62 14.58
CA ALA A 460 4.35 -17.14 14.73
C ALA A 460 4.67 -16.73 16.17
N VAL A 461 3.74 -16.10 16.89
CA VAL A 461 3.87 -15.80 18.34
C VAL A 461 4.04 -17.07 19.16
N ASN A 462 3.19 -18.08 18.92
CA ASN A 462 3.28 -19.36 19.64
C ASN A 462 4.61 -20.08 19.37
N LEU A 463 5.09 -20.03 18.13
CA LEU A 463 6.40 -20.57 17.76
C LEU A 463 7.53 -19.82 18.47
N ALA A 464 7.51 -18.49 18.44
CA ALA A 464 8.52 -17.65 19.08
C ALA A 464 8.55 -17.86 20.61
N GLN A 465 7.40 -18.04 21.26
CA GLN A 465 7.31 -18.39 22.67
C GLN A 465 7.94 -19.76 22.97
N SER A 466 7.67 -20.77 22.13
CA SER A 466 8.31 -22.09 22.26
C SER A 466 9.84 -22.00 22.11
N GLN A 467 10.31 -21.26 21.11
CA GLN A 467 11.74 -21.01 20.91
C GLN A 467 12.36 -20.28 22.10
N LEU A 468 11.70 -19.26 22.64
CA LEU A 468 12.14 -18.53 23.83
C LEU A 468 12.33 -19.47 25.03
N THR A 469 11.36 -20.36 25.30
CA THR A 469 11.47 -21.36 26.38
C THR A 469 12.59 -22.37 26.14
N ASN A 470 12.74 -22.86 24.90
CA ASN A 470 13.77 -23.83 24.54
C ASN A 470 15.18 -23.22 24.65
N LEU A 471 15.36 -21.97 24.19
CA LEU A 471 16.61 -21.24 24.31
C LEU A 471 16.92 -20.89 25.77
N GLY A 472 15.91 -20.53 26.57
CA GLY A 472 16.05 -20.35 28.03
C GLY A 472 16.57 -21.61 28.71
N THR A 473 16.01 -22.76 28.34
CA THR A 473 16.45 -24.08 28.85
C THR A 473 17.88 -24.42 28.39
N ALA A 474 18.22 -24.12 27.13
CA ALA A 474 19.54 -24.37 26.57
C ALA A 474 20.61 -23.45 27.21
N GLU A 475 20.28 -22.19 27.45
CA GLU A 475 21.16 -21.25 28.16
C GLU A 475 21.36 -21.71 29.60
N SER A 476 20.29 -22.04 30.33
CA SER A 476 20.34 -22.55 31.70
C SER A 476 21.27 -23.77 31.83
N ARG A 477 21.18 -24.76 30.91
CA ARG A 477 22.08 -25.94 30.91
C ARG A 477 23.56 -25.60 30.74
N ILE A 478 23.87 -24.49 30.07
CA ILE A 478 25.26 -24.05 29.83
C ILE A 478 25.75 -23.20 31.01
N ARG A 479 24.90 -22.30 31.50
CA ARG A 479 25.31 -21.19 32.36
C ARG A 479 24.99 -21.42 33.83
N ASP A 480 23.98 -22.19 34.18
CA ASP A 480 23.56 -22.35 35.58
C ASP A 480 24.51 -23.26 36.36
N ALA A 481 24.73 -22.90 37.62
CA ALA A 481 25.50 -23.71 38.56
C ALA A 481 24.58 -24.60 39.41
N ASP A 482 25.08 -25.80 39.76
CA ASP A 482 24.50 -26.58 40.85
C ASP A 482 24.88 -25.94 42.19
N LEU A 483 23.96 -25.17 42.76
CA LEU A 483 24.15 -24.45 44.02
C LEU A 483 24.51 -25.38 45.19
N ALA A 484 24.01 -26.62 45.21
CA ALA A 484 24.32 -27.56 46.29
C ALA A 484 25.79 -27.99 46.22
N SER A 485 26.29 -28.27 45.01
CA SER A 485 27.70 -28.60 44.78
C SER A 485 28.61 -27.40 45.06
N GLU A 486 28.24 -26.20 44.59
CA GLU A 486 29.07 -25.00 44.80
C GLU A 486 29.06 -24.54 46.26
N ALA A 487 27.97 -24.74 47.02
CA ALA A 487 27.94 -24.51 48.46
C ALA A 487 28.87 -25.49 49.23
N ALA A 488 28.92 -26.76 48.81
CA ALA A 488 29.86 -27.74 49.36
C ALA A 488 31.32 -27.37 49.04
N ASN A 489 31.60 -26.93 47.81
CA ASN A 489 32.91 -26.43 47.40
C ASN A 489 33.31 -25.16 48.16
N LEU A 490 32.36 -24.27 48.45
CA LEU A 490 32.62 -23.04 49.23
C LEU A 490 33.03 -23.40 50.65
N THR A 491 32.31 -24.34 51.27
CA THR A 491 32.62 -24.85 52.61
C THR A 491 34.00 -25.52 52.63
N LYS A 492 34.30 -26.34 51.62
CA LYS A 492 35.62 -26.95 51.42
C LYS A 492 36.72 -25.89 51.27
N ALA A 493 36.49 -24.85 50.47
CA ALA A 493 37.44 -23.76 50.26
C ALA A 493 37.73 -22.99 51.56
N GLN A 494 36.70 -22.73 52.37
CA GLN A 494 36.86 -22.09 53.68
C GLN A 494 37.69 -22.93 54.64
N ILE A 495 37.44 -24.24 54.71
CA ILE A 495 38.22 -25.18 55.54
C ILE A 495 39.67 -25.26 55.06
N LEU A 496 39.90 -25.35 53.75
CA LEU A 496 41.25 -25.40 53.17
C LEU A 496 42.04 -24.11 53.36
N MET A 497 41.37 -22.95 53.36
CA MET A 497 42.00 -21.67 53.69
C MET A 497 42.44 -21.61 55.16
N GLN A 498 41.57 -22.02 56.08
CA GLN A 498 41.92 -22.08 57.52
C GLN A 498 43.09 -23.05 57.77
N ALA A 499 43.04 -24.24 57.15
CA ALA A 499 44.11 -25.23 57.23
C ALA A 499 45.42 -24.76 56.56
N GLY A 500 45.34 -24.07 55.42
CA GLY A 500 46.49 -23.52 54.70
C GLY A 500 47.21 -22.42 55.48
N VAL A 501 46.47 -21.55 56.20
CA VAL A 501 47.05 -20.53 57.07
C VAL A 501 47.77 -21.17 58.25
N ALA A 502 47.18 -22.20 58.86
CA ALA A 502 47.81 -22.97 59.94
C ALA A 502 49.07 -23.71 59.45
N ALA A 503 49.03 -24.33 58.27
CA ALA A 503 50.17 -25.03 57.67
C ALA A 503 51.29 -24.07 57.28
N LEU A 504 50.98 -22.87 56.77
CA LEU A 504 51.97 -21.81 56.50
C LEU A 504 52.63 -21.35 57.80
N ALA A 505 51.85 -21.14 58.87
CA ALA A 505 52.39 -20.79 60.17
C ALA A 505 53.37 -21.87 60.70
N GLN A 506 53.01 -23.15 60.54
CA GLN A 506 53.87 -24.28 60.91
C GLN A 506 55.14 -24.38 60.04
N ALA A 507 55.01 -24.19 58.72
CA ALA A 507 56.13 -24.21 57.78
C ALA A 507 57.13 -23.05 58.00
N ASN A 508 56.65 -21.91 58.50
CA ASN A 508 57.49 -20.77 58.87
C ASN A 508 58.20 -20.95 60.22
N ALA A 509 57.68 -21.80 61.12
CA ALA A 509 58.30 -22.09 62.42
C ALA A 509 59.48 -23.07 62.33
N ALA A 510 59.53 -23.94 61.32
CA ALA A 510 60.57 -24.97 61.18
C ALA A 510 62.01 -24.42 61.06
N PRO A 511 62.30 -23.37 60.26
CA PRO A 511 63.64 -22.76 60.23
C PRO A 511 63.99 -22.00 61.52
N GLN A 512 62.99 -21.43 62.21
CA GLN A 512 63.19 -20.69 63.46
C GLN A 512 63.57 -21.62 64.63
N ALA A 513 62.98 -22.82 64.69
CA ALA A 513 63.33 -23.84 65.67
C ALA A 513 64.78 -24.35 65.53
N VAL A 514 65.32 -24.36 64.31
CA VAL A 514 66.73 -24.72 64.05
C VAL A 514 67.67 -23.59 64.47
N LEU A 515 67.27 -22.32 64.27
CA LEU A 515 68.02 -21.16 64.78
C LEU A 515 68.04 -21.07 66.31
N SER A 516 67.00 -21.56 67.01
CA SER A 516 67.06 -21.67 68.47
C SER A 516 68.01 -22.76 68.96
N LEU A 517 68.21 -23.84 68.19
CA LEU A 517 69.18 -24.91 68.48
C LEU A 517 70.64 -24.51 68.24
N LEU A 518 70.90 -23.47 67.43
CA LEU A 518 72.23 -22.90 67.20
C LEU A 518 72.55 -21.73 68.14
N LYS A 519 71.55 -21.21 68.87
CA LYS A 519 71.70 -20.14 69.88
C LYS A 519 71.78 -20.70 71.31
N SER A 520 71.44 -21.97 71.50
CA SER A 520 71.72 -22.77 72.71
C SER A 520 73.04 -23.50 72.55
#